data_AF-A0A2E0KWC0-F1
#
_entry.id   AF-A0A2E0KWC0-F1
#
_cell.length_a   1.000
_cell.length_b   1.000
_cell.length_c   1.000
_cell.angle_alpha   90.00
_cell.angle_beta   90.00
_cell.angle_gamma   90.00
#
_symmetry.space_group_name_H-M   'P 1'
#
loop_
_entity.id
_entity.type
_entity.pdbx_description
1 polymer ?
#
loop_
_entity_poly.entity_id
_entity_poly.type
_entity_poly.pdbx_seq_one_letter_code
_entity_poly.pdbx_strand_id
1 'polypeptide(L)'
;MVDKTDQTYGLSTNLFVSRKANGESLVVGGIGENQSRWARVLSQRAAQTLWYHLTRCLFPEKSEMVTALVSTSPLRADNMPTITTHVSVEQRLDGGYDLVGMVGDQTWWVQLTDFEARRFWTALDIALYPVGWQGRRSTRTKQ
;
A
#
# COMPACT_ATOMS: atom_id res chain seq x y z
N MET A 1 3.32 5.19 -22.47
CA MET A 1 3.81 6.51 -22.03
C MET A 1 2.81 7.01 -21.01
N VAL A 2 3.12 6.91 -19.72
CA VAL A 2 2.29 7.53 -18.68
C VAL A 2 2.65 9.01 -18.70
N ASP A 3 1.66 9.84 -18.99
CA ASP A 3 1.83 11.28 -19.19
C ASP A 3 2.29 11.95 -17.88
N LYS A 4 3.17 12.95 -17.98
CA LYS A 4 3.85 13.59 -16.84
C LYS A 4 2.90 14.40 -15.93
N THR A 5 1.61 14.43 -16.26
CA THR A 5 0.57 15.31 -15.71
C THR A 5 -0.21 14.74 -14.53
N ASP A 6 -0.09 13.45 -14.21
CA ASP A 6 -0.91 12.81 -13.16
C ASP A 6 -0.20 12.69 -11.80
N GLN A 7 0.80 13.55 -11.53
CA GLN A 7 1.50 13.57 -10.25
C GLN A 7 0.67 14.26 -9.16
N THR A 8 -0.44 13.63 -8.75
CA THR A 8 -1.48 14.24 -7.90
C THR A 8 -0.94 14.94 -6.65
N TYR A 9 0.10 14.38 -6.02
CA TYR A 9 0.67 14.91 -4.78
C TYR A 9 2.19 15.13 -4.81
N GLY A 10 2.88 14.78 -5.90
CA GLY A 10 4.34 14.89 -5.99
C GLY A 10 5.09 14.07 -4.93
N LEU A 11 6.25 14.57 -4.52
CA LEU A 11 7.04 13.99 -3.43
C LEU A 11 6.31 14.09 -2.09
N SER A 12 5.98 12.93 -1.53
CA SER A 12 5.23 12.83 -0.28
C SER A 12 6.11 12.44 0.90
N THR A 13 5.81 13.04 2.06
CA THR A 13 6.50 12.81 3.33
C THR A 13 5.49 12.63 4.47
N ASN A 14 5.98 12.16 5.63
CA ASN A 14 5.17 11.96 6.84
C ASN A 14 3.97 11.04 6.57
N LEU A 15 4.23 9.95 5.84
CA LEU A 15 3.18 9.00 5.53
C LEU A 15 2.66 8.30 6.78
N PHE A 16 1.35 8.09 6.82
CA PHE A 16 0.68 7.36 7.89
C PHE A 16 -0.28 6.32 7.32
N VAL A 17 -0.54 5.31 8.14
CA VAL A 17 -1.52 4.26 7.86
C VAL A 17 -2.39 4.10 9.10
N SER A 18 -3.70 4.06 8.92
CA SER A 18 -4.66 3.83 10.00
C SER A 18 -5.74 2.87 9.55
N ARG A 19 -6.17 1.97 10.42
CA ARG A 19 -7.23 1.00 10.12
C ARG A 19 -8.58 1.62 10.48
N LYS A 20 -9.57 1.55 9.59
CA LYS A 20 -10.93 1.96 9.93
C LYS A 20 -11.53 1.00 10.98
N ALA A 21 -12.45 1.50 11.80
CA ALA A 21 -13.06 0.76 12.91
C ALA A 21 -13.77 -0.54 12.48
N ASN A 22 -14.27 -0.60 11.24
CA ASN A 22 -14.87 -1.81 10.67
C ASN A 22 -13.85 -2.87 10.24
N GLY A 23 -12.54 -2.57 10.24
CA GLY A 23 -11.46 -3.51 9.94
C GLY A 23 -11.26 -3.86 8.46
N GLU A 24 -12.18 -3.44 7.59
CA GLU A 24 -12.26 -3.81 6.16
C GLU A 24 -11.50 -2.86 5.22
N SER A 25 -11.06 -1.71 5.71
CA SER A 25 -10.35 -0.71 4.91
C SER A 25 -9.27 -0.01 5.71
N LEU A 26 -8.22 0.40 5.00
CA LEU A 26 -7.12 1.18 5.56
C LEU A 26 -7.17 2.60 5.00
N VAL A 27 -6.86 3.58 5.81
CA VAL A 27 -6.63 4.96 5.38
C VAL A 27 -5.12 5.15 5.31
N VAL A 28 -4.63 5.55 4.15
CA VAL A 28 -3.25 5.98 3.95
C VAL A 28 -3.24 7.46 3.62
N GLY A 29 -2.21 8.16 4.04
CA GLY A 29 -2.10 9.60 3.78
C GLY A 29 -0.73 10.13 4.09
N GLY A 30 -0.54 11.41 3.81
CA GLY A 30 0.73 12.09 4.03
C GLY A 30 0.65 13.56 3.65
N ILE A 31 1.82 14.18 3.53
CA ILE A 31 2.00 15.56 3.10
C ILE A 31 2.66 15.53 1.74
N GLY A 32 1.99 16.06 0.71
CA GLY A 32 2.52 16.18 -0.64
C GLY A 32 3.52 17.32 -0.81
N GLU A 33 4.06 17.46 -2.01
CA GLU A 33 5.14 18.41 -2.33
C GLU A 33 4.74 19.87 -2.09
N ASN A 34 3.48 20.21 -2.37
CA ASN A 34 2.89 21.53 -2.13
C ASN A 34 2.43 21.73 -0.66
N GLN A 35 2.90 20.89 0.27
CA GLN A 35 2.48 20.82 1.67
C GLN A 35 0.99 20.50 1.88
N SER A 36 0.26 20.11 0.83
CA SER A 36 -1.13 19.68 0.99
C SER A 36 -1.19 18.34 1.71
N ARG A 37 -2.13 18.23 2.64
CA ARG A 37 -2.43 16.95 3.28
C ARG A 37 -3.33 16.16 2.36
N TRP A 38 -3.00 14.89 2.18
CA TRP A 38 -3.82 13.98 1.41
C TRP A 38 -4.11 12.71 2.20
N ALA A 39 -5.26 12.11 1.88
CA ALA A 39 -5.66 10.83 2.42
C ALA A 39 -6.46 10.04 1.37
N ARG A 40 -6.22 8.74 1.32
CA ARG A 40 -6.88 7.78 0.45
C ARG A 40 -7.28 6.54 1.24
N VAL A 41 -8.48 6.05 0.96
CA VAL A 41 -9.01 4.83 1.59
C VAL A 41 -8.66 3.67 0.67
N LEU A 42 -7.86 2.73 1.15
CA LEU A 42 -7.56 1.48 0.47
C LEU A 42 -8.53 0.40 0.92
N SER A 43 -9.01 -0.38 -0.04
CA SER A 43 -9.57 -1.69 0.25
C SER A 43 -8.50 -2.56 0.92
N GLN A 44 -8.92 -3.56 1.70
CA GLN A 44 -7.97 -4.48 2.34
C GLN A 44 -7.07 -5.18 1.32
N ARG A 45 -7.60 -5.56 0.15
CA ARG A 45 -6.83 -6.15 -0.94
C ARG A 45 -5.80 -5.17 -1.49
N ALA A 46 -6.21 -3.94 -1.83
CA ALA A 46 -5.28 -2.91 -2.28
C ALA A 46 -4.16 -2.69 -1.26
N ALA A 47 -4.48 -2.56 0.03
CA ALA A 47 -3.46 -2.41 1.06
C ALA A 47 -2.48 -3.59 1.13
N GLN A 48 -2.96 -4.83 1.00
CA GLN A 48 -2.09 -6.02 0.96
C GLN A 48 -1.23 -6.08 -0.30
N THR A 49 -1.80 -5.75 -1.45
CA THR A 49 -1.07 -5.67 -2.73
C THR A 49 0.01 -4.61 -2.65
N LEU A 50 -0.28 -3.43 -2.10
CA LEU A 50 0.69 -2.37 -1.86
C LEU A 50 1.83 -2.82 -0.94
N TRP A 51 1.49 -3.38 0.21
CA TRP A 51 2.49 -3.90 1.15
C TRP A 51 3.36 -4.97 0.50
N TYR A 52 2.78 -5.85 -0.31
CA TYR A 52 3.52 -6.86 -1.07
C TYR A 52 4.48 -6.25 -2.09
N HIS A 53 4.02 -5.31 -2.92
CA HIS A 53 4.89 -4.67 -3.90
C HIS A 53 6.05 -3.92 -3.23
N LEU A 54 5.78 -3.17 -2.16
CA LEU A 54 6.83 -2.53 -1.36
C LEU A 54 7.80 -3.55 -0.76
N THR A 55 7.30 -4.70 -0.29
CA THR A 55 8.16 -5.78 0.22
C THR A 55 9.09 -6.30 -0.87
N ARG A 56 8.59 -6.54 -2.08
CA ARG A 56 9.42 -7.01 -3.20
C ARG A 56 10.53 -6.03 -3.57
N CYS A 57 10.22 -4.74 -3.52
CA CYS A 57 11.15 -3.68 -3.83
C CYS A 57 12.20 -3.46 -2.74
N LEU A 58 11.76 -3.38 -1.47
CA LEU A 58 12.60 -3.02 -0.34
C LEU A 58 13.35 -4.20 0.29
N PHE A 59 12.79 -5.40 0.18
CA PHE A 59 13.25 -6.64 0.82
C PHE A 59 13.09 -7.83 -0.14
N PRO A 60 13.77 -7.83 -1.29
CA PRO A 60 13.62 -8.87 -2.31
C PRO A 60 13.85 -10.28 -1.75
N GLU A 61 14.75 -10.44 -0.77
CA GLU A 61 15.02 -11.70 -0.08
C GLU A 61 13.84 -12.24 0.75
N LYS A 62 12.89 -11.38 1.15
CA LYS A 62 11.69 -11.75 1.91
C LYS A 62 10.47 -11.96 1.01
N SER A 63 10.57 -11.62 -0.27
CA SER A 63 9.44 -11.60 -1.20
C SER A 63 8.80 -12.98 -1.44
N GLU A 64 9.60 -14.05 -1.47
CA GLU A 64 9.12 -15.42 -1.67
C GLU A 64 8.21 -15.86 -0.52
N MET A 65 8.55 -15.49 0.72
CA MET A 65 7.76 -15.85 1.91
C MET A 65 6.41 -15.12 1.95
N VAL A 66 6.35 -13.91 1.40
CA VAL A 66 5.17 -13.04 1.46
C VAL A 66 4.19 -13.29 0.34
N THR A 67 4.66 -13.77 -0.82
CA THR A 67 3.80 -14.07 -2.00
C THR A 67 2.65 -15.02 -1.65
N ALA A 68 2.86 -15.98 -0.74
CA ALA A 68 1.83 -16.91 -0.29
C ALA A 68 0.65 -16.27 0.46
N LEU A 69 0.83 -15.08 1.04
CA LEU A 69 -0.20 -14.40 1.84
C LEU A 69 -1.20 -13.60 1.01
N VAL A 70 -0.80 -13.11 -0.16
CA VAL A 70 -1.63 -12.24 -1.03
C VAL A 70 -2.65 -13.04 -1.83
N SER A 71 -2.34 -14.29 -2.19
CA SER A 71 -3.15 -15.13 -3.09
C SER A 71 -4.51 -15.59 -2.52
N THR A 72 -4.85 -15.29 -1.27
CA THR A 72 -6.06 -15.81 -0.61
C THR A 72 -7.12 -14.75 -0.27
N SER A 73 -6.94 -13.49 -0.68
CA SER A 73 -7.90 -12.43 -0.33
C SER A 73 -9.09 -12.38 -1.29
N PRO A 74 -10.34 -12.58 -0.79
CA PRO A 74 -11.54 -12.62 -1.61
C PRO A 74 -11.84 -11.28 -2.29
N LEU A 75 -12.38 -11.36 -3.51
CA LEU A 75 -12.91 -10.22 -4.27
C LEU A 75 -14.31 -9.86 -3.76
N ARG A 76 -14.44 -8.75 -3.02
CA ARG A 76 -15.72 -8.05 -2.70
C ARG A 76 -15.38 -6.56 -2.51
N ALA A 77 -16.17 -5.56 -2.90
CA ALA A 77 -17.35 -5.48 -3.77
C ALA A 77 -17.26 -4.12 -4.51
N ASP A 78 -17.67 -4.10 -5.77
CA ASP A 78 -17.53 -3.01 -6.76
C ASP A 78 -18.38 -1.75 -6.52
N ASN A 79 -18.87 -1.50 -5.29
CA ASN A 79 -19.88 -0.46 -5.04
C ASN A 79 -19.45 0.69 -4.12
N MET A 80 -18.14 0.93 -3.95
CA MET A 80 -17.66 2.09 -3.19
C MET A 80 -16.77 3.02 -4.04
N PRO A 81 -17.34 4.08 -4.64
CA PRO A 81 -16.64 4.95 -5.61
C PRO A 81 -15.53 5.81 -4.99
N THR A 82 -15.27 5.72 -3.69
CA THR A 82 -14.20 6.45 -2.99
C THR A 82 -13.07 5.56 -2.48
N ILE A 83 -13.14 4.25 -2.71
CA ILE A 83 -12.14 3.29 -2.23
C ILE A 83 -11.16 2.93 -3.34
N THR A 84 -9.88 2.99 -3.03
CA THR A 84 -8.82 2.52 -3.90
C THR A 84 -8.83 0.99 -3.93
N THR A 85 -9.07 0.45 -5.11
CA THR A 85 -9.21 -0.99 -5.36
C THR A 85 -7.94 -1.60 -5.92
N HIS A 86 -7.16 -0.81 -6.67
CA HIS A 86 -5.91 -1.24 -7.28
C HIS A 86 -4.79 -0.27 -6.93
N VAL A 87 -3.59 -0.83 -6.79
CA VAL A 87 -2.38 -0.08 -6.47
C VAL A 87 -1.19 -0.74 -7.14
N SER A 88 -0.25 0.06 -7.61
CA SER A 88 1.04 -0.38 -8.13
C SER A 88 2.16 0.43 -7.49
N VAL A 89 3.34 -0.19 -7.42
CA VAL A 89 4.57 0.47 -6.97
C VAL A 89 5.63 0.22 -8.03
N GLU A 90 6.26 1.28 -8.49
CA GLU A 90 7.36 1.23 -9.45
C GLU A 90 8.60 1.86 -8.82
N GLN A 91 9.75 1.22 -8.99
CA GLN A 91 11.02 1.76 -8.53
C GLN A 91 11.55 2.75 -9.57
N ARG A 92 12.00 3.91 -9.10
CA ARG A 92 12.58 4.96 -9.95
C ARG A 92 14.09 4.80 -10.09
N LEU A 93 14.62 5.43 -11.14
CA LEU A 93 16.05 5.44 -11.44
C LEU A 93 16.92 6.11 -10.37
N ASP A 94 16.34 7.03 -9.59
CA ASP A 94 17.01 7.74 -8.48
C ASP A 94 16.94 6.98 -7.15
N GLY A 95 16.40 5.76 -7.14
CA GLY A 95 16.24 4.94 -5.94
C GLY A 95 14.98 5.25 -5.13
N GLY A 96 14.13 6.18 -5.59
CA GLY A 96 12.79 6.41 -5.04
C GLY A 96 11.75 5.41 -5.57
N TYR A 97 10.50 5.62 -5.16
CA TYR A 97 9.37 4.79 -5.56
C TYR A 97 8.17 5.65 -5.97
N ASP A 98 7.49 5.25 -7.02
CA ASP A 98 6.22 5.81 -7.45
C ASP A 98 5.10 4.88 -7.03
N LEU A 99 4.14 5.43 -6.29
CA LEU A 99 2.94 4.73 -5.85
C LEU A 99 1.75 5.29 -6.61
N VAL A 100 1.04 4.41 -7.31
CA VAL A 100 -0.16 4.74 -8.06
C VAL A 100 -1.32 3.97 -7.47
N GLY A 101 -2.44 4.64 -7.21
CA GLY A 101 -3.69 4.00 -6.80
C GLY A 101 -4.85 4.37 -7.71
N MET A 102 -5.78 3.44 -7.92
CA MET A 102 -6.97 3.63 -8.76
C MET A 102 -8.25 3.56 -7.93
N VAL A 103 -9.13 4.54 -8.14
CA VAL A 103 -10.46 4.68 -7.53
C VAL A 103 -11.47 4.86 -8.67
N GLY A 104 -12.20 3.80 -9.01
CA GLY A 104 -13.01 3.80 -10.24
C GLY A 104 -12.11 4.09 -11.45
N ASP A 105 -12.46 5.13 -12.21
CA ASP A 105 -11.69 5.59 -13.38
C ASP A 105 -10.64 6.68 -13.04
N GLN A 106 -10.52 7.07 -11.77
CA GLN A 106 -9.57 8.08 -11.32
C GLN A 106 -8.30 7.45 -10.76
N THR A 107 -7.15 8.03 -11.09
CA THR A 107 -5.86 7.66 -10.52
C THR A 107 -5.41 8.72 -9.51
N TRP A 108 -4.61 8.29 -8.54
CA TRP A 108 -3.83 9.20 -7.71
C TRP A 108 -2.41 8.69 -7.61
N TRP A 109 -1.49 9.62 -7.40
CA TRP A 109 -0.07 9.32 -7.49
C TRP A 109 0.76 10.06 -6.45
N VAL A 110 1.76 9.38 -5.89
CA VAL A 110 2.73 9.93 -4.95
C VAL A 110 4.13 9.40 -5.24
N GLN A 111 5.14 10.24 -5.04
CA GLN A 111 6.55 9.81 -5.02
C GLN A 111 7.01 9.63 -3.58
N LEU A 112 7.83 8.62 -3.36
CA LEU A 112 8.46 8.33 -2.08
C LEU A 112 9.97 8.25 -2.27
N THR A 113 10.72 8.75 -1.30
CA THR A 113 12.14 8.39 -1.16
C THR A 113 12.25 6.97 -0.64
N ASP A 114 13.43 6.33 -0.73
CA ASP A 114 13.65 5.01 -0.10
C ASP A 114 13.34 5.04 1.40
N PHE A 115 13.71 6.12 2.09
CA PHE A 115 13.44 6.31 3.50
C PHE A 115 11.93 6.35 3.81
N GLU A 116 11.17 7.17 3.08
CA GLU A 116 9.72 7.27 3.27
C GLU A 116 9.01 5.97 2.87
N ALA A 117 9.47 5.28 1.83
CA ALA A 117 8.95 3.98 1.42
C ALA A 117 9.15 2.91 2.50
N ARG A 118 10.32 2.85 3.15
CA ARG A 118 10.57 1.94 4.29
C ARG A 118 9.66 2.24 5.47
N ARG A 119 9.53 3.52 5.86
CA ARG A 119 8.62 3.92 6.95
C ARG A 119 7.18 3.57 6.64
N PHE A 120 6.76 3.84 5.41
CA PHE A 120 5.42 3.54 4.96
C PHE A 120 5.15 2.03 4.92
N TRP A 121 6.12 1.23 4.46
CA TRP A 121 6.06 -0.23 4.54
C TRP A 121 5.90 -0.72 5.99
N THR A 122 6.67 -0.18 6.94
CA THR A 122 6.54 -0.54 8.37
C THR A 122 5.15 -0.19 8.91
N ALA A 123 4.61 0.98 8.57
CA ALA A 123 3.27 1.38 8.97
C ALA A 123 2.19 0.45 8.39
N LEU A 124 2.34 0.03 7.12
CA LEU A 124 1.47 -0.96 6.48
C LEU A 124 1.56 -2.33 7.15
N ASP A 125 2.77 -2.79 7.46
CA ASP A 125 3.02 -4.09 8.10
C ASP A 125 2.33 -4.17 9.46
N ILE A 126 2.48 -3.13 10.30
CA ILE A 126 1.81 -3.04 11.61
C ILE A 126 0.28 -2.98 11.45
N ALA A 127 -0.22 -2.20 10.48
CA ALA A 127 -1.66 -2.04 10.29
C ALA A 127 -2.35 -3.31 9.75
N LEU A 128 -1.67 -4.06 8.87
CA LEU A 128 -2.18 -5.29 8.27
C LEU A 128 -1.95 -6.52 9.16
N TYR A 129 -0.82 -6.56 9.86
CA TYR A 129 -0.34 -7.70 10.64
C TYR A 129 0.18 -7.26 12.02
N PRO A 130 -0.68 -6.75 12.91
CA PRO A 130 -0.26 -6.23 14.22
C PRO A 130 0.39 -7.28 15.14
N VAL A 131 0.17 -8.57 14.87
CA VAL A 131 0.79 -9.71 15.58
C VAL A 131 2.01 -10.30 14.84
N GLY A 132 2.46 -9.63 13.77
CA GLY A 132 3.48 -10.11 12.84
C GLY A 132 2.94 -11.09 11.80
N TRP A 133 3.36 -10.94 10.54
CA TRP A 133 2.96 -11.84 9.45
C TRP A 133 3.50 -13.27 9.64
N GLN A 134 4.60 -13.43 10.39
CA GLN A 134 5.22 -14.72 10.72
C GLN A 134 4.33 -15.60 11.62
N GLY A 135 3.45 -14.99 12.43
CA GLY A 135 2.56 -15.70 13.35
C GLY A 135 1.42 -16.47 12.66
N ARG A 136 1.04 -16.11 11.43
CA ARG A 136 -0.04 -16.79 10.68
C ARG A 136 0.27 -18.21 10.24
N ARG A 137 1.55 -18.63 10.27
CA ARG A 137 1.93 -20.03 9.96
C ARG A 137 1.67 -20.99 11.14
N SER A 138 1.43 -20.50 12.36
CA SER A 138 1.36 -21.35 13.55
C SER A 138 -0.02 -21.92 13.89
N THR A 139 -1.10 -21.57 13.16
CA THR A 139 -2.46 -22.06 13.49
C THR A 139 -3.04 -23.03 12.47
N ARG A 140 -2.21 -23.67 11.64
CA ARG A 140 -2.60 -24.88 10.91
C ARG A 140 -2.01 -26.12 11.58
N THR A 141 -2.40 -26.33 12.84
CA THR A 141 -2.26 -27.62 13.51
C THR A 141 -3.55 -27.88 14.27
N LYS A 142 -4.02 -29.13 14.17
CA LYS A 142 -5.28 -29.73 14.64
C LYS A 142 -6.29 -29.86 13.49
N GLN A 143 -6.77 -31.06 13.14
CA GLN A 143 -6.91 -32.32 13.87
C GLN A 143 -6.54 -33.52 12.99
#